data_AF-X1U553-F1
#
_entry.id   AF-X1U553-F1
#
_cell.length_a   1.000
_cell.length_b   1.000
_cell.length_c   1.000
_cell.angle_alpha   90.00
_cell.angle_beta   90.00
_cell.angle_gamma   90.00
#
_symmetry.space_group_name_H-M   'P 1'
#
loop_
_entity.id
_entity.type
_entity.pdbx_description
1 polymer ?
#
loop_
_entity_poly.entity_id
_entity_poly.type
_entity_poly.pdbx_seq_one_letter_code
_entity_poly.pdbx_strand_id
1 'polypeptide(L)'
;MSTVTRTKENLQKCQCMKCPTYTFMCKMKSMPGNIMAMMSDIGKKDHMEAMYCAFDKSKCIDEEKSCICMTCALFNEYNLDKAYYCLGGKAAKM
;
A
#
# COMPACT_ATOMS: atom_id res chain seq x y z
N MET A 1 -11.13 8.04 -6.82
CA MET A 1 -10.44 8.66 -5.67
C MET A 1 -10.25 7.58 -4.61
N SER A 2 -9.06 7.42 -4.04
CA SER A 2 -8.85 6.50 -2.90
C SER A 2 -9.56 7.07 -1.67
N THR A 3 -10.32 6.24 -0.94
CA THR A 3 -10.96 6.66 0.33
C THR A 3 -9.97 6.73 1.48
N VAL A 4 -8.84 6.04 1.39
CA VAL A 4 -7.78 6.05 2.40
C VAL A 4 -6.91 7.30 2.28
N THR A 5 -6.85 8.08 3.37
CA THR A 5 -6.02 9.29 3.44
C THR A 5 -4.53 8.95 3.45
N ARG A 6 -3.72 9.73 2.73
CA ARG A 6 -2.26 9.53 2.65
C ARG A 6 -1.54 10.21 3.81
N THR A 7 -1.52 9.56 4.97
CA THR A 7 -0.85 10.06 6.18
C THR A 7 0.23 9.08 6.67
N LYS A 8 1.18 9.60 7.46
CA LYS A 8 2.20 8.76 8.14
C LYS A 8 1.54 7.75 9.10
N GLU A 9 0.49 8.16 9.79
CA GLU A 9 -0.25 7.28 10.71
C GLU A 9 -0.88 6.10 9.97
N ASN A 10 -1.57 6.36 8.86
CA ASN A 10 -2.15 5.29 8.05
C ASN A 10 -1.06 4.36 7.49
N LEU A 11 0.08 4.93 7.07
CA LEU A 11 1.22 4.14 6.61
C LEU A 11 1.75 3.19 7.70
N GLN A 12 1.79 3.62 8.96
CA GLN A 12 2.21 2.77 10.09
C GLN A 12 1.19 1.68 10.43
N LYS A 13 -0.11 1.97 10.28
CA LYS A 13 -1.20 0.99 10.42
C LYS A 13 -1.23 -0.03 9.28
N CYS A 14 -0.63 0.32 8.14
CA CYS A 14 -0.61 -0.52 6.94
C CYS A 14 0.35 -1.72 7.07
N GLN A 15 -0.08 -2.88 6.55
CA GLN A 15 0.72 -4.10 6.55
C GLN A 15 1.29 -4.47 5.16
N CYS A 16 1.11 -3.63 4.14
CA CYS A 16 1.53 -3.94 2.77
C CYS A 16 3.04 -4.27 2.65
N MET A 17 3.90 -3.62 3.45
CA MET A 17 5.35 -3.93 3.50
C MET A 17 5.66 -5.36 4.00
N LYS A 18 4.72 -5.99 4.70
CA LYS A 18 4.82 -7.36 5.22
C LYS A 18 4.14 -8.38 4.31
N CYS A 19 3.53 -7.95 3.22
CA CYS A 19 2.80 -8.83 2.31
C CYS A 19 3.74 -9.91 1.73
N PRO A 20 3.38 -11.20 1.80
CA PRO A 20 4.16 -12.29 1.18
C PRO A 20 4.36 -12.10 -0.32
N THR A 21 3.39 -11.50 -1.02
CA THR A 21 3.50 -11.15 -2.45
C THR A 21 4.58 -10.10 -2.70
N TYR A 22 4.90 -9.28 -1.70
CA TYR A 22 5.94 -8.26 -1.81
C TYR A 22 7.31 -8.88 -1.54
N THR A 23 7.87 -9.46 -2.60
CA THR A 23 9.13 -10.20 -2.56
C THR A 23 10.30 -9.34 -2.11
N PHE A 24 11.38 -9.98 -1.65
CA PHE A 24 12.59 -9.29 -1.24
C PHE A 24 13.18 -8.39 -2.35
N MET A 25 13.16 -8.87 -3.60
CA MET A 25 13.62 -8.07 -4.74
C MET A 25 12.80 -6.80 -4.93
N CYS A 26 11.47 -6.88 -4.79
CA CYS A 26 10.62 -5.71 -4.86
C CYS A 26 10.93 -4.73 -3.74
N LYS A 27 11.07 -5.20 -2.49
CA LYS A 27 11.47 -4.36 -1.35
C LYS A 27 12.77 -3.60 -1.62
N MET A 28 13.79 -4.29 -2.14
CA MET A 28 15.10 -3.70 -2.40
C MET A 28 15.03 -2.62 -3.50
N LYS A 29 14.28 -2.86 -4.59
CA LYS A 29 14.09 -1.88 -5.67
C LYS A 29 13.34 -0.64 -5.21
N SER A 30 12.35 -0.82 -4.34
CA SER A 30 11.48 0.26 -3.87
C SER A 30 12.05 1.07 -2.70
N MET A 31 13.00 0.50 -1.96
CA MET A 31 13.52 1.07 -0.72
C MET A 31 14.02 2.52 -0.86
N PRO A 32 14.80 2.90 -1.89
CA PRO A 32 15.23 4.29 -2.08
C PRO A 32 14.04 5.25 -2.24
N GLY A 33 13.05 4.85 -3.06
CA GLY A 33 11.85 5.66 -3.31
C GLY A 33 10.97 5.80 -2.06
N ASN A 34 10.79 4.72 -1.30
CA ASN A 34 10.03 4.72 -0.06
C ASN A 34 10.69 5.59 1.03
N ILE A 35 12.02 5.51 1.20
CA ILE A 35 12.77 6.33 2.15
C ILE A 35 12.63 7.81 1.79
N MET A 36 12.84 8.16 0.52
CA MET A 36 12.71 9.54 0.06
C MET A 36 11.28 10.06 0.26
N ALA A 37 10.28 9.20 0.09
CA ALA A 37 8.89 9.57 0.31
C ALA A 37 8.53 9.73 1.79
N MET A 38 9.15 8.96 2.69
CA MET A 38 9.01 9.15 4.14
C MET A 38 9.66 10.44 4.65
N MET A 39 10.76 10.87 4.02
CA MET A 39 11.42 12.16 4.30
C MET A 39 10.66 13.36 3.72
N SER A 40 9.68 13.14 2.85
CA SER A 40 8.86 14.18 2.23
C SER A 40 7.42 14.17 2.77
N ASP A 41 6.60 15.15 2.34
CA ASP A 41 5.14 15.08 2.50
C ASP A 41 4.57 13.88 1.73
N ILE A 42 4.20 12.83 2.45
CA ILE A 42 3.60 11.61 1.89
C ILE A 42 2.32 11.91 1.09
N GLY A 43 1.55 12.92 1.51
CA GLY A 43 0.32 13.33 0.83
C GLY A 43 0.52 13.82 -0.60
N LYS A 44 1.72 14.35 -0.94
CA LYS A 44 2.04 14.90 -2.26
C LYS A 44 2.66 13.87 -3.21
N LYS A 45 2.81 12.61 -2.80
CA LYS A 45 3.39 11.55 -3.62
C LYS A 45 2.31 10.84 -4.41
N ASP A 46 2.57 10.60 -5.70
CA ASP A 46 1.65 9.86 -6.56
C ASP A 46 1.68 8.36 -6.29
N HIS A 47 2.87 7.82 -6.02
CA HIS A 47 3.07 6.39 -5.85
C HIS A 47 4.07 6.08 -4.71
N MET A 48 3.78 5.02 -3.96
CA MET A 48 4.64 4.49 -2.91
C MET A 48 4.37 2.99 -2.75
N GLU A 49 5.44 2.20 -2.79
CA GLU A 49 5.42 0.74 -2.63
C GLU A 49 5.38 0.37 -1.14
N ALA A 50 4.39 0.91 -0.41
CA ALA A 50 4.26 0.72 1.03
C ALA A 50 2.82 0.80 1.57
N MET A 51 1.86 1.40 0.83
CA MET A 51 0.45 1.51 1.24
C MET A 51 -0.49 1.54 0.02
N TYR A 52 -0.64 0.40 -0.64
CA TYR A 52 -1.32 0.32 -1.93
C TYR A 52 -2.82 0.69 -1.90
N CYS A 53 -3.50 0.58 -0.76
CA CYS A 53 -4.90 1.00 -0.62
C CYS A 53 -5.09 2.52 -0.77
N ALA A 54 -4.05 3.32 -0.56
CA ALA A 54 -4.06 4.79 -0.68
C ALA A 54 -3.25 5.30 -1.89
N PHE A 55 -2.32 4.50 -2.38
CA PHE A 55 -1.49 4.78 -3.55
C PHE A 55 -1.95 3.97 -4.76
N ASP A 56 -1.23 4.06 -5.88
CA ASP A 56 -1.48 3.19 -7.03
C ASP A 56 -0.95 1.77 -6.80
N LYS A 57 -1.37 0.86 -7.69
CA LYS A 57 -0.92 -0.54 -7.69
C LYS A 57 0.60 -0.64 -7.68
N SER A 58 1.11 -1.77 -7.21
CA SER A 58 2.53 -2.06 -7.27
C SER A 58 3.00 -2.08 -8.73
N LYS A 59 4.20 -1.55 -8.97
CA LYS A 59 4.93 -1.67 -10.23
C LYS A 59 5.81 -2.92 -10.27
N CYS A 60 5.90 -3.64 -9.16
CA CYS A 60 6.76 -4.80 -9.01
C CYS A 60 5.99 -6.11 -8.83
N ILE A 61 4.76 -6.05 -8.31
CA ILE A 61 3.88 -7.21 -8.11
C ILE A 61 2.84 -7.26 -9.21
N ASP A 62 2.78 -8.40 -9.91
CA ASP A 62 1.81 -8.71 -10.97
C ASP A 62 0.98 -9.97 -10.68
N GLU A 63 1.28 -10.71 -9.59
CA GLU A 63 0.59 -11.95 -9.23
C GLU A 63 -0.28 -11.82 -7.98
N GLU A 64 -1.40 -12.56 -7.97
CA GLU A 64 -2.33 -12.66 -6.84
C GLU A 64 -1.95 -13.82 -5.91
N LYS A 65 -0.94 -13.63 -5.05
CA LYS A 65 -0.47 -14.69 -4.13
C LYS A 65 -0.41 -14.22 -2.69
N SER A 66 -1.23 -14.79 -1.82
CA SER A 66 -1.11 -14.64 -0.35
C SER A 66 -1.22 -13.18 0.17
N CYS A 67 -2.17 -12.36 -0.32
CA CYS A 67 -2.39 -10.99 0.21
C CYS A 67 -2.96 -11.05 1.63
N ILE A 68 -2.35 -10.30 2.54
CA ILE A 68 -2.80 -10.16 3.94
C ILE A 68 -3.59 -8.86 4.17
N CYS A 69 -4.15 -8.34 3.10
CA CYS A 69 -4.57 -6.96 3.01
C CYS A 69 -5.88 -6.70 3.79
N MET A 70 -6.72 -7.74 3.93
CA MET A 70 -7.91 -7.75 4.78
C MET A 70 -7.59 -7.78 6.27
N THR A 71 -6.37 -8.17 6.66
CA THR A 71 -5.94 -8.18 8.08
C THR A 71 -5.32 -6.85 8.51
N CYS A 72 -5.21 -5.88 7.59
CA CYS A 72 -4.71 -4.55 7.85
C CYS A 72 -5.73 -3.73 8.64
N ALA A 73 -5.30 -2.95 9.63
CA ALA A 73 -6.20 -2.08 10.41
C ALA A 73 -6.99 -1.10 9.50
N LEU A 74 -6.34 -0.60 8.44
CA LEU A 74 -6.96 0.30 7.47
C LEU A 74 -8.13 -0.34 6.71
N PHE A 75 -8.12 -1.66 6.51
CA PHE A 75 -9.22 -2.36 5.86
C PHE A 75 -10.52 -2.16 6.64
N ASN A 76 -10.47 -2.37 7.95
CA ASN A 76 -11.61 -2.23 8.85
C ASN A 76 -11.94 -0.76 9.13
N GLU A 77 -10.95 0.08 9.41
CA GLU A 77 -11.16 1.51 9.72
C GLU A 77 -11.83 2.27 8.57
N TYR A 78 -11.49 1.93 7.31
CA TYR A 78 -12.04 2.58 6.13
C TYR A 78 -13.15 1.78 5.44
N ASN A 79 -13.53 0.62 5.98
CA ASN A 79 -14.53 -0.30 5.41
C ASN A 79 -14.32 -0.55 3.90
N LEU A 80 -13.12 -1.01 3.55
CA LEU A 80 -12.68 -1.13 2.16
C LEU A 80 -13.22 -2.41 1.49
N ASP A 81 -13.48 -2.35 0.18
CA ASP A 81 -14.21 -3.39 -0.54
C ASP A 81 -13.35 -4.49 -1.21
N LYS A 82 -12.02 -4.53 -0.99
CA LYS A 82 -11.10 -5.43 -1.74
C LYS A 82 -9.94 -5.96 -0.91
N ALA A 83 -9.40 -7.13 -1.26
CA ALA A 83 -8.17 -7.62 -0.65
C ALA A 83 -6.93 -7.18 -1.46
N TYR A 84 -6.95 -7.27 -2.79
CA TYR A 84 -5.71 -7.22 -3.59
C TYR A 84 -5.23 -5.81 -3.98
N TYR A 85 -4.94 -4.97 -3.00
CA TYR A 85 -4.49 -3.60 -3.26
C TYR A 85 -3.15 -3.52 -3.99
N CYS A 86 -2.25 -4.50 -3.81
CA CYS A 86 -1.00 -4.54 -4.59
C CYS A 86 -1.24 -4.62 -6.10
N LEU A 87 -2.36 -5.20 -6.55
CA LEU A 87 -2.72 -5.34 -7.96
C LEU A 87 -3.74 -4.28 -8.40
N GLY A 88 -4.72 -4.00 -7.55
CA GLY A 88 -5.81 -3.05 -7.81
C GLY A 88 -5.49 -1.60 -7.47
N GLY A 89 -4.47 -1.36 -6.66
CA GLY A 89 -4.14 -0.04 -6.14
C GLY A 89 -5.22 0.52 -5.21
N LYS A 90 -5.49 1.81 -5.38
CA LYS A 90 -6.44 2.63 -4.62
C LYS A 90 -7.73 1.88 -4.31
N ALA A 91 -8.05 1.77 -3.03
CA ALA A 91 -9.26 1.15 -2.53
C ALA A 91 -10.40 2.16 -2.44
N ALA A 92 -11.63 1.68 -2.67
CA ALA A 92 -12.86 2.43 -2.38
C ALA A 92 -13.52 1.85 -1.12
N LYS A 93 -14.42 2.64 -0.52
CA LYS A 93 -15.28 2.18 0.57
C LYS A 93 -16.43 1.35 -0.03
N MET A 94 -16.79 0.26 0.65
CA MET A 94 -17.98 -0.55 0.34
C MET A 94 -19.28 0.23 0.60
#